data_AF-A0A1I1UM28-F1
#
_entry.id   AF-A0A1I1UM28-F1
#
_cell.length_a   1.000
_cell.length_b   1.000
_cell.length_c   1.000
_cell.angle_alpha   90.00
_cell.angle_beta   90.00
_cell.angle_gamma   90.00
#
_symmetry.space_group_name_H-M   'P 1'
#
loop_
_entity.id
_entity.type
_entity.pdbx_description
1 polymer ?
#
loop_
_entity_poly.entity_id
_entity_poly.type
_entity_poly.pdbx_seq_one_letter_code
_entity_poly.pdbx_strand_id
1 'polypeptide(L)'
;MNYNDEELQKELKKLKSSHSLNPQSKESMKTAIQKQAKKKRARSKLKRSAIWFSTAAALMIGAGLLFNTLNSSQSVMPFEDHNQTEYNDTSEEQKEIPAESGEDEGTEESTAPMSDPETAQSLTVNEEGTETGTIMLEGMEEETTFTNYTLEPYGIKYQLTELFSSYDVNNQTVTHYNDANSVSMKLEVVEDANLDDVVSEVQSEYSDVASETGTPAETPPGEENPFRGVGQHFSQSPQGYYIYQIDENVLVIQYEYPLEAGDGMGPRLLALRESLTH
;
A
#
# COMPACT_ATOMS: atom_id res chain seq x y z
N MET A 1 -14.83 -8.31 39.52
CA MET A 1 -13.99 -9.51 39.60
C MET A 1 -14.92 -10.71 39.67
N ASN A 2 -14.75 -11.67 38.77
CA ASN A 2 -15.74 -12.74 38.54
C ASN A 2 -15.35 -14.00 39.31
N TYR A 3 -16.23 -14.44 40.23
CA TYR A 3 -15.98 -15.58 41.12
C TYR A 3 -15.71 -16.90 40.36
N ASN A 4 -16.20 -16.99 39.12
CA ASN A 4 -16.07 -18.17 38.25
C ASN A 4 -14.65 -18.37 37.68
N ASP A 5 -13.86 -17.30 37.53
CA ASP A 5 -12.52 -17.39 36.91
C ASP A 5 -11.49 -18.03 37.85
N GLU A 6 -11.62 -17.76 39.16
CA GLU A 6 -10.78 -18.40 40.19
C GLU A 6 -11.10 -19.89 40.34
N GLU A 7 -12.37 -20.29 40.19
CA GLU A 7 -12.77 -21.71 40.23
C GLU A 7 -12.22 -22.45 39.00
N LEU A 8 -12.31 -21.87 37.80
CA LEU A 8 -11.69 -22.39 36.58
C LEU A 8 -10.17 -22.56 36.68
N GLN A 9 -9.46 -21.57 37.23
CA GLN A 9 -8.01 -21.68 37.45
C GLN A 9 -7.66 -22.78 38.47
N LYS A 10 -8.49 -22.96 39.50
CA LYS A 10 -8.32 -24.01 40.53
C LYS A 10 -8.56 -25.41 39.95
N GLU A 11 -9.53 -25.58 39.05
CA GLU A 11 -9.74 -26.83 38.31
C GLU A 11 -8.59 -27.13 37.33
N LEU A 12 -8.12 -26.14 36.57
CA LEU A 12 -6.96 -26.29 35.67
C LEU A 12 -5.70 -26.71 36.42
N LYS A 13 -5.42 -26.10 37.58
CA LYS A 13 -4.28 -26.45 38.42
C LYS A 13 -4.40 -27.86 39.00
N LYS A 14 -5.63 -28.32 39.29
CA LYS A 14 -5.92 -29.69 39.73
C LYS A 14 -5.72 -30.70 38.58
N LEU A 15 -6.23 -30.41 37.37
CA LEU A 15 -6.06 -31.27 36.18
C LEU A 15 -4.59 -31.47 35.79
N LYS A 16 -3.73 -30.44 35.92
CA LYS A 16 -2.30 -30.55 35.61
C LYS A 16 -1.55 -31.50 36.56
N SER A 17 -2.12 -31.82 37.72
CA SER A 17 -1.51 -32.73 38.72
C SER A 17 -1.92 -34.20 38.58
N SER A 18 -3.05 -34.50 37.94
CA SER A 18 -3.55 -35.88 37.79
C SER A 18 -2.96 -36.57 36.55
N HIS A 19 -1.71 -37.02 36.66
CA HIS A 19 -1.02 -37.81 35.64
C HIS A 19 -1.56 -39.27 35.56
N SER A 20 -2.78 -39.43 35.04
CA SER A 20 -3.28 -40.63 34.34
C SER A 20 -4.72 -40.41 33.90
N LEU A 21 -4.92 -39.98 32.65
CA LEU A 21 -6.26 -39.80 32.09
C LEU A 21 -6.92 -41.16 31.82
N ASN A 22 -7.84 -41.54 32.71
CA ASN A 22 -8.68 -42.74 32.61
C ASN A 22 -9.39 -42.79 31.23
N PRO A 23 -9.31 -43.90 30.47
CA PRO A 23 -9.80 -43.99 29.08
C PRO A 23 -11.26 -43.54 28.89
N GLN A 24 -12.12 -43.74 29.89
CA GLN A 24 -13.54 -43.36 29.84
C GLN A 24 -13.77 -41.84 29.64
N SER A 25 -12.83 -40.99 30.08
CA SER A 25 -12.85 -39.54 29.87
C SER A 25 -12.52 -39.14 28.42
N LYS A 26 -11.67 -39.90 27.73
CA LYS A 26 -11.32 -39.61 26.32
C LYS A 26 -12.49 -39.82 25.37
N GLU A 27 -13.37 -40.78 25.66
CA GLU A 27 -14.53 -41.07 24.79
C GLU A 27 -15.67 -40.07 24.95
N SER A 28 -15.95 -39.61 26.18
CA SER A 28 -16.91 -38.53 26.42
C SER A 28 -16.43 -37.20 25.80
N MET A 29 -15.13 -36.92 25.84
CA MET A 29 -14.54 -35.73 25.19
C MET A 29 -14.62 -35.80 23.65
N LYS A 30 -14.30 -36.96 23.03
CA LYS A 30 -14.45 -37.16 21.58
C LYS A 30 -15.90 -36.97 21.10
N THR A 31 -16.86 -37.52 21.82
CA THR A 31 -18.29 -37.42 21.45
C THR A 31 -18.82 -35.99 21.61
N ALA A 32 -18.37 -35.22 22.62
CA ALA A 32 -18.69 -33.81 22.78
C ALA A 32 -18.17 -32.95 21.60
N ILE A 33 -16.89 -33.12 21.23
CA ILE A 33 -16.26 -32.38 20.12
C ILE A 33 -16.96 -32.67 18.78
N GLN A 34 -17.24 -33.95 18.48
CA GLN A 34 -17.98 -34.30 17.25
C GLN A 34 -19.41 -33.72 17.23
N LYS A 35 -20.08 -33.62 18.39
CA LYS A 35 -21.42 -33.04 18.50
C LYS A 35 -21.42 -31.53 18.22
N GLN A 36 -20.41 -30.79 18.68
CA GLN A 36 -20.23 -29.38 18.31
C GLN A 36 -19.89 -29.19 16.81
N ALA A 37 -18.98 -30.01 16.26
CA ALA A 37 -18.60 -29.93 14.85
C ALA A 37 -19.79 -30.17 13.89
N LYS A 38 -20.64 -31.16 14.18
CA LYS A 38 -21.88 -31.41 13.41
C LYS A 38 -22.88 -30.25 13.52
N LYS A 39 -23.00 -29.60 14.69
CA LYS A 39 -23.90 -28.45 14.89
C LYS A 39 -23.46 -27.20 14.10
N LYS A 40 -22.15 -26.98 13.91
CA LYS A 40 -21.64 -25.91 13.03
C LYS A 40 -21.97 -26.16 11.55
N ARG A 41 -21.77 -27.38 11.03
CA ARG A 41 -22.04 -27.72 9.62
C ARG A 41 -23.52 -27.69 9.21
N ALA A 42 -24.46 -27.80 10.15
CA ALA A 42 -25.90 -27.70 9.86
C ALA A 42 -26.36 -26.25 9.59
N ARG A 43 -25.72 -25.25 10.21
CA ARG A 43 -26.14 -23.84 10.09
C ARG A 43 -25.70 -23.15 8.80
N SER A 44 -24.65 -23.62 8.13
CA SER A 44 -24.16 -23.00 6.88
C SER A 44 -25.00 -23.37 5.65
N LYS A 45 -25.67 -24.53 5.64
CA LYS A 45 -26.45 -24.98 4.47
C LYS A 45 -27.76 -24.21 4.24
N LEU A 46 -28.31 -23.58 5.29
CA LEU A 46 -29.59 -22.85 5.22
C LEU A 46 -29.46 -21.41 4.71
N LYS A 47 -28.23 -20.87 4.58
CA LYS A 47 -27.98 -19.52 4.04
C LYS A 47 -27.68 -19.48 2.54
N ARG A 48 -27.34 -20.62 1.91
CA ARG A 48 -26.94 -20.65 0.48
C ARG A 48 -28.10 -20.69 -0.53
N SER A 49 -29.34 -20.95 -0.13
CA SER A 49 -30.48 -21.13 -1.05
C SER A 49 -31.26 -19.85 -1.39
N ALA A 50 -30.98 -18.71 -0.74
CA ALA A 50 -31.74 -17.47 -0.94
C ALA A 50 -31.20 -16.59 -2.08
N ILE A 51 -29.93 -16.76 -2.47
CA ILE A 51 -29.22 -15.82 -3.36
C ILE A 51 -29.47 -16.12 -4.85
N TRP A 52 -29.87 -17.35 -5.20
CA TRP A 52 -29.94 -17.83 -6.59
C TRP A 52 -31.15 -17.35 -7.44
N PHE A 53 -32.02 -16.49 -6.91
CA PHE A 53 -33.22 -16.02 -7.63
C PHE A 53 -33.19 -14.54 -8.07
N SER A 54 -32.17 -13.76 -7.72
CA SER A 54 -32.15 -12.31 -8.02
C SER A 54 -31.54 -11.95 -9.39
N THR A 55 -30.57 -12.75 -9.88
CA THR A 55 -29.70 -12.34 -10.99
C THR A 55 -30.36 -12.34 -12.38
N ALA A 56 -31.51 -12.98 -12.55
CA ALA A 56 -32.19 -13.09 -13.84
C ALA A 56 -32.94 -11.81 -14.28
N ALA A 57 -33.23 -10.88 -13.36
CA ALA A 57 -34.01 -9.68 -13.67
C ALA A 57 -33.19 -8.50 -14.20
N ALA A 58 -31.92 -8.37 -13.79
CA ALA A 58 -31.09 -7.20 -14.11
C ALA A 58 -30.65 -7.13 -15.58
N LEU A 59 -30.45 -8.29 -16.24
CA LEU A 59 -29.94 -8.36 -17.62
C LEU A 59 -30.93 -7.86 -18.69
N MET A 60 -32.22 -7.67 -18.36
CA MET A 60 -33.23 -7.16 -19.31
C MET A 60 -33.24 -5.64 -19.46
N ILE A 61 -32.63 -4.88 -18.54
CA ILE A 61 -32.72 -3.40 -18.54
C ILE A 61 -31.58 -2.76 -19.35
N GLY A 62 -30.40 -3.39 -19.42
CA GLY A 62 -29.22 -2.84 -20.11
C GLY A 62 -29.33 -2.76 -21.64
N ALA A 63 -30.12 -3.64 -22.27
CA ALA A 63 -30.17 -3.73 -23.74
C ALA A 63 -30.93 -2.58 -24.44
N GLY A 64 -31.75 -1.82 -23.71
CA GLY A 64 -32.62 -0.80 -24.31
C GLY A 64 -31.95 0.56 -24.59
N LEU A 65 -30.84 0.88 -23.90
CA LEU A 65 -30.27 2.23 -23.94
C LEU A 65 -29.22 2.46 -25.04
N LEU A 66 -28.61 1.40 -25.57
CA LEU A 66 -27.54 1.51 -26.58
C LEU A 66 -28.04 1.73 -28.02
N PHE A 67 -29.34 1.55 -28.30
CA PHE A 67 -29.89 1.74 -29.65
C PHE A 67 -30.25 3.18 -30.01
N ASN A 68 -30.31 4.10 -29.04
CA ASN A 68 -30.81 5.47 -29.26
C ASN A 68 -29.73 6.52 -29.56
N THR A 69 -28.44 6.21 -29.36
CA THR A 69 -27.33 7.18 -29.51
C THR A 69 -26.66 7.18 -30.88
N LEU A 70 -26.95 6.21 -31.75
CA LEU A 70 -26.32 6.07 -33.07
C LEU A 70 -27.08 6.73 -34.24
N ASN A 71 -28.19 7.44 -33.99
CA ASN A 71 -29.11 7.89 -35.06
C ASN A 71 -29.31 9.43 -35.15
N SER A 72 -28.36 10.23 -34.66
CA SER A 72 -28.48 11.71 -34.62
C SER A 72 -27.23 12.47 -35.08
N SER A 73 -26.62 12.03 -36.19
CA SER A 73 -25.46 12.72 -36.80
C SER A 73 -25.59 12.80 -38.33
N GLN A 74 -26.52 13.62 -38.84
CA GLN A 74 -26.64 13.91 -40.28
C GLN A 74 -26.48 15.41 -40.58
N SER A 75 -25.26 15.76 -41.00
CA SER A 75 -24.87 16.80 -41.98
C SER A 75 -25.85 17.92 -42.33
N VAL A 76 -25.45 19.18 -42.07
CA VAL A 76 -25.76 20.34 -42.91
C VAL A 76 -24.53 21.26 -42.97
N MET A 77 -24.02 21.54 -44.19
CA MET A 77 -23.06 22.64 -44.44
C MET A 77 -23.81 23.91 -44.86
N PRO A 78 -23.25 25.11 -44.62
CA PRO A 78 -23.51 26.29 -45.44
C PRO A 78 -22.37 26.55 -46.45
N PHE A 79 -22.74 27.14 -47.59
CA PHE A 79 -21.89 27.47 -48.74
C PHE A 79 -20.95 28.68 -48.48
N GLU A 80 -19.88 28.75 -49.28
CA GLU A 80 -19.11 29.97 -49.52
C GLU A 80 -19.90 31.00 -50.35
N ASP A 81 -19.63 32.29 -50.14
CA ASP A 81 -19.88 33.32 -51.17
C ASP A 81 -18.86 34.47 -51.10
N HIS A 82 -18.62 35.13 -52.23
CA HIS A 82 -17.47 35.99 -52.54
C HIS A 82 -17.72 37.49 -52.24
N ASN A 83 -16.72 38.24 -51.72
CA ASN A 83 -16.06 39.39 -52.42
C ASN A 83 -15.13 40.30 -51.60
N GLN A 84 -14.08 40.80 -52.28
CA GLN A 84 -13.45 42.14 -52.24
C GLN A 84 -12.97 42.74 -50.89
N THR A 85 -11.66 42.80 -50.59
CA THR A 85 -10.61 43.78 -51.04
C THR A 85 -10.77 45.22 -50.55
N GLU A 86 -9.86 45.71 -49.68
CA GLU A 86 -9.05 46.92 -49.93
C GLU A 86 -7.80 47.07 -49.00
N TYR A 87 -6.98 48.09 -49.27
CA TYR A 87 -5.56 48.28 -48.90
C TYR A 87 -5.28 48.99 -47.55
N ASN A 88 -4.15 48.64 -46.91
CA ASN A 88 -2.93 49.47 -46.63
C ASN A 88 -2.07 48.76 -45.54
N ASP A 89 -0.77 48.48 -45.71
CA ASP A 89 0.38 49.40 -45.90
C ASP A 89 0.59 50.25 -44.60
N THR A 90 1.71 50.19 -43.84
CA THR A 90 3.10 50.48 -44.25
C THR A 90 4.14 50.11 -43.16
N SER A 91 5.36 49.71 -43.57
CA SER A 91 6.69 49.78 -42.86
C SER A 91 6.88 49.11 -41.48
N GLU A 92 8.09 48.66 -41.07
CA GLU A 92 9.39 48.36 -41.71
C GLU A 92 10.11 47.37 -40.74
N GLU A 93 10.62 46.24 -41.23
CA GLU A 93 12.05 45.94 -41.40
C GLU A 93 12.93 46.01 -40.12
N GLN A 94 13.42 44.85 -39.62
CA GLN A 94 14.80 44.31 -39.80
C GLN A 94 15.81 44.84 -38.73
N LYS A 95 16.93 44.19 -38.35
CA LYS A 95 17.52 42.86 -38.65
C LYS A 95 18.57 42.49 -37.58
N GLU A 96 18.82 41.19 -37.43
CA GLU A 96 20.13 40.51 -37.26
C GLU A 96 21.20 40.99 -36.23
N ILE A 97 21.37 40.14 -35.19
CA ILE A 97 22.62 39.45 -34.73
C ILE A 97 23.80 39.48 -35.74
N PRO A 98 25.10 39.52 -35.34
CA PRO A 98 25.77 38.36 -34.69
C PRO A 98 26.92 38.71 -33.69
N ALA A 99 27.62 37.66 -33.22
CA ALA A 99 28.68 37.65 -32.18
C ALA A 99 30.12 37.80 -32.72
N GLU A 100 31.10 38.08 -31.83
CA GLU A 100 32.39 37.33 -31.74
C GLU A 100 33.29 37.68 -30.51
N SER A 101 34.04 36.67 -30.04
CA SER A 101 35.38 36.60 -29.39
C SER A 101 35.98 37.70 -28.47
N GLY A 102 36.72 37.26 -27.43
CA GLY A 102 37.63 38.09 -26.62
C GLY A 102 38.42 37.35 -25.51
N GLU A 103 39.71 37.12 -25.75
CA GLU A 103 40.72 36.44 -24.89
C GLU A 103 41.64 37.48 -24.20
N ASP A 104 42.41 37.23 -23.11
CA ASP A 104 42.46 36.21 -22.04
C ASP A 104 43.50 36.72 -20.96
N GLU A 105 43.48 36.21 -19.70
CA GLU A 105 44.64 36.14 -18.78
C GLU A 105 44.29 35.49 -17.41
N GLY A 106 45.12 34.56 -16.92
CA GLY A 106 44.78 33.69 -15.77
C GLY A 106 45.53 33.93 -14.45
N THR A 107 45.25 33.05 -13.48
CA THR A 107 46.14 32.77 -12.33
C THR A 107 45.97 31.31 -11.92
N GLU A 108 47.03 30.52 -12.01
CA GLU A 108 47.08 29.20 -11.39
C GLU A 108 47.33 29.37 -9.88
N GLU A 109 46.52 28.75 -9.03
CA GLU A 109 47.01 28.29 -7.73
C GLU A 109 46.51 26.88 -7.46
N SER A 110 47.45 26.00 -7.15
CA SER A 110 47.21 24.56 -7.00
C SER A 110 46.94 24.22 -5.53
N THR A 111 45.75 23.68 -5.25
CA THR A 111 45.51 22.91 -4.02
C THR A 111 45.04 21.50 -4.37
N ALA A 112 45.71 20.54 -3.73
CA ALA A 112 45.62 19.09 -3.85
C ALA A 112 44.19 18.50 -4.00
N PRO A 113 44.07 17.29 -4.57
CA PRO A 113 42.77 16.61 -4.67
C PRO A 113 42.19 16.38 -3.28
N MET A 114 41.10 17.08 -2.98
CA MET A 114 40.19 16.62 -1.93
C MET A 114 39.48 15.38 -2.47
N SER A 115 39.66 14.28 -1.74
CA SER A 115 39.07 12.98 -2.03
C SER A 115 37.59 13.09 -2.35
N ASP A 116 37.12 12.28 -3.30
CA ASP A 116 35.69 11.99 -3.45
C ASP A 116 35.10 11.70 -2.06
N PRO A 117 34.01 12.39 -1.65
CA PRO A 117 33.11 11.76 -0.70
C PRO A 117 32.60 10.49 -1.38
N GLU A 118 32.61 9.38 -0.66
CA GLU A 118 32.12 8.09 -1.17
C GLU A 118 30.75 8.31 -1.84
N THR A 119 30.61 7.87 -3.09
CA THR A 119 29.40 8.08 -3.87
C THR A 119 28.26 7.27 -3.26
N ALA A 120 27.59 7.86 -2.26
CA ALA A 120 26.31 7.41 -1.75
C ALA A 120 25.37 7.27 -2.95
N GLN A 121 24.96 6.04 -3.23
CA GLN A 121 24.14 5.75 -4.39
C GLN A 121 22.75 6.32 -4.11
N SER A 122 22.34 7.29 -4.94
CA SER A 122 21.04 7.95 -4.81
C SER A 122 19.92 6.93 -4.94
N LEU A 123 19.00 6.93 -3.97
CA LEU A 123 17.81 6.09 -4.01
C LEU A 123 17.00 6.36 -5.29
N THR A 124 16.56 5.29 -5.95
CA THR A 124 15.67 5.39 -7.12
C THR A 124 14.61 4.29 -7.10
N VAL A 125 13.49 4.55 -7.78
CA VAL A 125 12.38 3.60 -7.92
C VAL A 125 12.24 3.24 -9.38
N ASN A 126 12.32 1.94 -9.69
CA ASN A 126 12.05 1.41 -11.01
C ASN A 126 10.66 0.75 -11.03
N GLU A 127 9.80 1.20 -11.94
CA GLU A 127 8.50 0.56 -12.19
C GLU A 127 8.68 -0.63 -13.14
N GLU A 128 8.39 -1.85 -12.67
CA GLU A 128 8.54 -3.09 -13.45
C GLU A 128 7.26 -3.47 -14.23
N GLY A 129 6.20 -2.66 -14.11
CA GLY A 129 4.91 -2.83 -14.78
C GLY A 129 3.79 -3.26 -13.84
N THR A 130 2.61 -3.55 -14.39
CA THR A 130 1.40 -3.84 -13.62
C THR A 130 0.90 -5.27 -13.76
N GLU A 131 0.27 -5.79 -12.70
CA GLU A 131 -0.47 -7.05 -12.72
C GLU A 131 -1.83 -6.91 -12.02
N THR A 132 -2.67 -7.94 -12.15
CA THR A 132 -4.02 -7.98 -11.57
C THR A 132 -4.10 -9.09 -10.55
N GLY A 133 -4.43 -8.73 -9.31
CA GLY A 133 -4.64 -9.66 -8.20
C GLY A 133 -6.01 -9.47 -7.55
N THR A 134 -6.27 -10.15 -6.44
CA THR A 134 -7.48 -9.96 -5.64
C THR A 134 -7.18 -9.62 -4.19
N ILE A 135 -7.98 -8.70 -3.63
CA ILE A 135 -7.91 -8.31 -2.22
C ILE A 135 -9.28 -8.48 -1.54
N MET A 136 -9.27 -8.69 -0.23
CA MET A 136 -10.49 -8.93 0.55
C MET A 136 -11.04 -7.63 1.14
N LEU A 137 -11.98 -6.96 0.46
CA LEU A 137 -12.60 -5.72 0.91
C LEU A 137 -13.99 -6.01 1.49
N GLU A 138 -14.28 -5.51 2.70
CA GLU A 138 -15.52 -5.76 3.48
C GLU A 138 -15.98 -7.24 3.58
N GLY A 139 -15.10 -8.21 3.30
CA GLY A 139 -15.44 -9.65 3.25
C GLY A 139 -15.90 -10.15 1.87
N MET A 140 -15.63 -9.40 0.80
CA MET A 140 -15.76 -9.78 -0.60
C MET A 140 -14.38 -9.75 -1.28
N GLU A 141 -14.17 -10.64 -2.25
CA GLU A 141 -12.98 -10.59 -3.12
C GLU A 141 -13.21 -9.53 -4.20
N GLU A 142 -12.31 -8.54 -4.27
CA GLU A 142 -12.28 -7.49 -5.29
C GLU A 142 -11.04 -7.63 -6.15
N GLU A 143 -11.20 -7.50 -7.46
CA GLU A 143 -10.10 -7.50 -8.43
C GLU A 143 -9.41 -6.12 -8.39
N THR A 144 -8.08 -6.08 -8.32
CA THR A 144 -7.31 -4.84 -8.15
C THR A 144 -6.02 -4.89 -8.95
N THR A 145 -5.67 -3.76 -9.55
CA THR A 145 -4.39 -3.58 -10.25
C THR A 145 -3.29 -3.23 -9.25
N PHE A 146 -2.19 -3.97 -9.33
CA PHE A 146 -0.95 -3.74 -8.59
C PHE A 146 0.12 -3.23 -9.56
N THR A 147 0.86 -2.20 -9.15
CA THR A 147 2.08 -1.77 -9.81
C THR A 147 3.27 -2.36 -9.07
N ASN A 148 4.21 -2.96 -9.80
CA ASN A 148 5.43 -3.55 -9.30
C ASN A 148 6.55 -2.52 -9.30
N TYR A 149 7.27 -2.42 -8.19
CA TYR A 149 8.38 -1.49 -7.99
C TYR A 149 9.63 -2.22 -7.48
N THR A 150 10.80 -1.72 -7.86
CA THR A 150 12.10 -2.10 -7.29
C THR A 150 12.81 -0.85 -6.77
N LEU A 151 13.25 -0.89 -5.52
CA LEU A 151 13.93 0.18 -4.82
C LEU A 151 15.44 -0.01 -4.91
N GLU A 152 16.08 0.74 -5.80
CA GLU A 152 17.53 0.69 -6.05
C GLU A 152 18.26 1.75 -5.21
N PRO A 153 19.49 1.48 -4.72
CA PRO A 153 20.40 0.38 -5.09
C PRO A 153 20.16 -0.93 -4.33
N TYR A 154 19.16 -0.99 -3.46
CA TYR A 154 18.93 -2.09 -2.54
C TYR A 154 18.22 -3.29 -3.17
N GLY A 155 17.76 -3.24 -4.42
CA GLY A 155 17.02 -4.33 -5.06
C GLY A 155 15.69 -4.73 -4.38
N ILE A 156 15.21 -3.97 -3.38
CA ILE A 156 14.00 -4.33 -2.61
C ILE A 156 12.77 -4.20 -3.53
N LYS A 157 12.06 -5.31 -3.74
CA LYS A 157 10.85 -5.33 -4.57
C LYS A 157 9.60 -5.22 -3.71
N TYR A 158 8.61 -4.50 -4.22
CA TYR A 158 7.33 -4.29 -3.57
C TYR A 158 6.22 -4.00 -4.58
N GLN A 159 4.97 -4.22 -4.18
CA GLN A 159 3.78 -3.94 -4.96
C GLN A 159 2.86 -2.97 -4.24
N LEU A 160 2.21 -2.10 -5.01
CA LEU A 160 1.17 -1.21 -4.51
C LEU A 160 -0.04 -1.18 -5.42
N THR A 161 -1.22 -1.08 -4.82
CA THR A 161 -2.46 -0.87 -5.57
C THR A 161 -2.52 0.53 -6.17
N GLU A 162 -3.32 0.73 -7.22
CA GLU A 162 -3.61 2.02 -7.88
C GLU A 162 -3.97 3.19 -6.94
N LEU A 163 -4.38 2.91 -5.69
CA LEU A 163 -4.56 3.90 -4.63
C LEU A 163 -3.29 4.74 -4.35
N PHE A 164 -2.10 4.18 -4.61
CA PHE A 164 -0.77 4.78 -4.38
C PHE A 164 -0.02 5.05 -5.70
N SER A 165 -0.75 5.45 -6.74
CA SER A 165 -0.28 5.57 -8.13
C SER A 165 0.69 6.72 -8.41
N SER A 166 0.79 7.73 -7.55
CA SER A 166 1.80 8.80 -7.64
C SER A 166 2.91 8.56 -6.64
N TYR A 167 4.14 8.95 -6.98
CA TYR A 167 5.26 8.97 -6.03
C TYR A 167 6.26 10.07 -6.33
N ASP A 168 6.94 10.52 -5.28
CA ASP A 168 8.10 11.41 -5.33
C ASP A 168 9.29 10.73 -4.63
N VAL A 169 10.52 11.00 -5.11
CA VAL A 169 11.76 10.54 -4.46
C VAL A 169 12.55 11.76 -3.99
N ASN A 170 12.91 11.79 -2.71
CA ASN A 170 13.62 12.91 -2.08
C ASN A 170 14.64 12.37 -1.07
N ASN A 171 15.93 12.63 -1.30
CA ASN A 171 17.04 12.02 -0.56
C ASN A 171 16.88 10.48 -0.54
N GLN A 172 16.97 9.86 0.65
CA GLN A 172 16.81 8.42 0.86
C GLN A 172 15.35 8.01 1.18
N THR A 173 14.38 8.79 0.74
CA THR A 173 12.94 8.56 0.96
C THR A 173 12.17 8.53 -0.36
N VAL A 174 11.28 7.54 -0.50
CA VAL A 174 10.22 7.49 -1.52
C VAL A 174 8.90 7.74 -0.83
N THR A 175 8.11 8.70 -1.31
CA THR A 175 6.74 8.92 -0.82
C THR A 175 5.77 8.58 -1.93
N HIS A 176 5.01 7.49 -1.77
CA HIS A 176 3.83 7.22 -2.58
C HIS A 176 2.62 7.95 -1.99
N TYR A 177 1.76 8.49 -2.84
CA TYR A 177 0.61 9.28 -2.40
C TYR A 177 -0.52 9.31 -3.43
N ASN A 178 -1.68 9.82 -3.00
CA ASN A 178 -2.79 10.16 -3.88
C ASN A 178 -3.60 11.33 -3.26
N ASP A 179 -3.42 12.51 -3.85
CA ASP A 179 -3.98 13.78 -3.38
C ASP A 179 -5.52 13.76 -3.29
N ALA A 180 -6.19 13.00 -4.16
CA ALA A 180 -7.66 12.93 -4.17
C ALA A 180 -8.22 12.20 -2.93
N ASN A 181 -7.43 11.31 -2.34
CA ASN A 181 -7.79 10.51 -1.17
C ASN A 181 -7.02 10.91 0.10
N SER A 182 -6.10 11.89 0.01
CA SER A 182 -5.18 12.30 1.09
C SER A 182 -4.43 11.13 1.75
N VAL A 183 -4.16 10.07 0.99
CA VAL A 183 -3.39 8.91 1.47
C VAL A 183 -1.91 9.12 1.13
N SER A 184 -1.04 8.77 2.06
CA SER A 184 0.41 8.80 1.84
C SER A 184 1.10 7.59 2.47
N MET A 185 2.22 7.21 1.91
CA MET A 185 3.06 6.15 2.41
C MET A 185 4.51 6.41 2.03
N LYS A 186 5.36 6.48 3.05
CA LYS A 186 6.79 6.77 2.97
C LYS A 186 7.58 5.46 3.12
N LEU A 187 8.47 5.18 2.17
CA LEU A 187 9.49 4.13 2.26
C LEU A 187 10.86 4.80 2.42
N GLU A 188 11.63 4.32 3.37
CA GLU A 188 12.99 4.79 3.67
C GLU A 188 13.87 3.57 4.00
N VAL A 189 15.12 3.58 3.55
CA VAL A 189 16.10 2.55 3.89
C VAL A 189 17.19 3.17 4.74
N VAL A 190 17.35 2.66 5.95
CA VAL A 190 18.41 3.05 6.88
C VAL A 190 19.55 2.06 6.69
N GLU A 191 20.69 2.56 6.21
CA GLU A 191 21.89 1.76 5.91
C GLU A 191 22.64 1.36 7.19
N ASP A 192 23.29 0.19 7.17
CA ASP A 192 24.15 -0.33 8.26
C ASP A 192 23.48 -0.32 9.66
N ALA A 193 22.16 -0.55 9.70
CA ALA A 193 21.32 -0.30 10.87
C ALA A 193 20.75 -1.58 11.50
N ASN A 194 20.44 -1.50 12.79
CA ASN A 194 19.74 -2.55 13.51
C ASN A 194 18.26 -2.22 13.71
N LEU A 195 17.40 -3.21 13.48
CA LEU A 195 15.95 -3.14 13.71
C LEU A 195 15.56 -2.53 15.06
N ASP A 196 16.21 -2.92 16.17
CA ASP A 196 15.81 -2.48 17.52
C ASP A 196 16.13 -0.98 17.75
N ASP A 197 17.20 -0.47 17.13
CA ASP A 197 17.59 0.96 17.19
C ASP A 197 16.62 1.82 16.35
N VAL A 198 16.36 1.42 15.10
CA VAL A 198 15.45 2.14 14.18
C VAL A 198 14.00 2.11 14.69
N VAL A 199 13.54 0.99 15.28
CA VAL A 199 12.23 0.92 15.94
C VAL A 199 12.12 1.94 17.07
N SER A 200 13.18 2.13 17.85
CA SER A 200 13.20 3.08 18.97
C SER A 200 13.16 4.53 18.49
N GLU A 201 13.85 4.84 17.40
CA GLU A 201 13.84 6.16 16.74
C GLU A 201 12.46 6.48 16.15
N VAL A 202 11.93 5.63 15.27
CA VAL A 202 10.61 5.82 14.64
C VAL A 202 9.49 5.88 15.68
N GLN A 203 9.54 5.05 16.73
CA GLN A 203 8.54 5.10 17.81
C GLN A 203 8.54 6.46 18.54
N SER A 204 9.69 7.15 18.61
CA SER A 204 9.79 8.46 19.27
C SER A 204 9.02 9.55 18.50
N GLU A 205 8.91 9.46 17.17
CA GLU A 205 8.14 10.38 16.33
C GLU A 205 6.63 10.34 16.67
N TYR A 206 6.11 9.16 17.04
CA TYR A 206 4.71 8.96 17.41
C TYR A 206 4.45 9.17 18.92
N SER A 207 5.44 9.60 19.71
CA SER A 207 5.33 9.68 21.17
C SER A 207 4.28 10.68 21.68
N ASP A 208 4.01 11.76 20.95
CA ASP A 208 2.93 12.71 21.26
C ASP A 208 1.53 12.16 20.97
N VAL A 209 1.43 11.13 20.11
CA VAL A 209 0.19 10.41 19.78
C VAL A 209 -0.06 9.24 20.76
N ALA A 210 0.92 8.92 21.62
CA ALA A 210 0.99 7.69 22.42
C ALA A 210 -0.10 7.49 23.51
N SER A 211 -1.01 8.45 23.71
CA SER A 211 -1.94 8.42 24.85
C SER A 211 -2.97 7.28 24.84
N GLU A 212 -3.24 6.65 23.69
CA GLU A 212 -4.15 5.49 23.56
C GLU A 212 -3.57 4.33 22.72
N THR A 213 -2.24 4.15 22.70
CA THR A 213 -1.60 3.33 21.65
C THR A 213 -1.25 1.92 22.11
N GLY A 214 -1.62 0.92 21.30
CA GLY A 214 -1.13 -0.46 21.45
C GLY A 214 0.39 -0.50 21.29
N THR A 215 1.07 -1.37 22.04
CA THR A 215 2.54 -1.53 21.94
C THR A 215 2.95 -2.00 20.54
N PRO A 216 4.13 -1.58 20.02
CA PRO A 216 4.72 -2.18 18.84
C PRO A 216 4.74 -3.71 18.98
N ALA A 217 4.39 -4.42 17.91
CA ALA A 217 4.32 -5.87 17.89
C ALA A 217 5.24 -6.41 16.79
N GLU A 218 5.88 -7.55 17.04
CA GLU A 218 6.60 -8.26 15.99
C GLU A 218 5.63 -8.56 14.84
N THR A 219 6.05 -8.25 13.61
CA THR A 219 5.45 -8.82 12.41
C THR A 219 6.21 -10.12 12.14
N PRO A 220 5.68 -11.30 12.53
CA PRO A 220 6.36 -12.56 12.27
C PRO A 220 6.50 -12.75 10.76
N PRO A 221 7.62 -13.32 10.27
CA PRO A 221 7.76 -13.67 8.87
C PRO A 221 6.62 -14.63 8.47
N GLY A 222 6.03 -14.36 7.30
CA GLY A 222 4.90 -15.10 6.74
C GLY A 222 5.34 -16.22 5.81
N GLU A 223 4.40 -16.79 5.05
CA GLU A 223 4.74 -17.65 3.92
C GLU A 223 5.28 -16.82 2.73
N GLU A 224 4.81 -15.58 2.57
CA GLU A 224 5.19 -14.68 1.46
C GLU A 224 6.26 -13.62 1.86
N ASN A 225 6.17 -13.02 3.06
CA ASN A 225 7.19 -12.07 3.55
C ASN A 225 8.26 -12.78 4.41
N PRO A 226 9.54 -12.86 3.96
CA PRO A 226 10.60 -13.57 4.68
C PRO A 226 11.23 -12.76 5.82
N PHE A 227 10.98 -11.45 5.90
CA PHE A 227 11.72 -10.53 6.76
C PHE A 227 11.20 -10.51 8.20
N ARG A 228 12.12 -10.39 9.17
CA ARG A 228 11.76 -10.07 10.55
C ARG A 228 11.45 -8.57 10.63
N GLY A 229 10.33 -8.23 11.24
CA GLY A 229 9.98 -6.82 11.44
C GLY A 229 9.15 -6.54 12.69
N VAL A 230 8.84 -5.27 12.88
CA VAL A 230 7.99 -4.71 13.93
C VAL A 230 6.99 -3.77 13.28
N GLY A 231 5.74 -3.77 13.76
CA GLY A 231 4.72 -2.85 13.28
C GLY A 231 3.91 -2.23 14.41
N GLN A 232 3.42 -1.02 14.18
CA GLN A 232 2.47 -0.33 15.04
C GLN A 232 1.40 0.35 14.18
N HIS A 233 0.16 0.37 14.68
CA HIS A 233 -0.97 1.04 14.03
C HIS A 233 -1.71 1.89 15.05
N PHE A 234 -2.09 3.10 14.64
CA PHE A 234 -2.79 4.09 15.43
C PHE A 234 -4.16 4.34 14.80
N SER A 235 -5.24 4.15 15.55
CA SER A 235 -6.60 4.17 14.98
C SER A 235 -7.38 5.48 15.20
N GLN A 236 -6.89 6.42 16.02
CA GLN A 236 -7.53 7.72 16.23
C GLN A 236 -7.28 8.68 15.05
N SER A 237 -6.00 8.85 14.72
CA SER A 237 -5.54 9.38 13.42
C SER A 237 -4.97 8.17 12.67
N PRO A 238 -5.59 7.69 11.57
CA PRO A 238 -5.18 6.44 10.93
C PRO A 238 -3.79 6.53 10.28
N GLN A 239 -2.81 6.10 11.05
CA GLN A 239 -1.41 6.13 10.67
C GLN A 239 -0.66 4.96 11.32
N GLY A 240 0.60 4.78 10.96
CA GLY A 240 1.47 3.82 11.63
C GLY A 240 2.70 3.49 10.80
N TYR A 241 3.35 2.40 11.19
CA TYR A 241 4.59 1.98 10.56
C TYR A 241 4.76 0.46 10.55
N TYR A 242 5.58 0.00 9.62
CA TYR A 242 6.20 -1.32 9.59
C TYR A 242 7.70 -1.14 9.35
N ILE A 243 8.54 -1.84 10.10
CA ILE A 243 10.00 -1.75 10.02
C ILE A 243 10.54 -3.17 9.88
N TYR A 244 11.36 -3.42 8.86
CA TYR A 244 11.87 -4.74 8.50
C TYR A 244 13.39 -4.74 8.40
N GLN A 245 14.07 -5.73 8.99
CA GLN A 245 15.49 -5.96 8.73
C GLN A 245 15.64 -6.68 7.37
N ILE A 246 16.40 -6.07 6.46
CA ILE A 246 16.71 -6.62 5.14
C ILE A 246 18.24 -6.61 5.00
N ASP A 247 18.85 -7.78 5.17
CA ASP A 247 20.29 -7.96 5.33
C ASP A 247 20.90 -6.99 6.37
N GLU A 248 21.88 -6.17 5.98
CA GLU A 248 22.57 -5.21 6.86
C GLU A 248 21.80 -3.88 7.01
N ASN A 249 20.68 -3.72 6.30
CA ASN A 249 19.86 -2.51 6.24
C ASN A 249 18.50 -2.69 6.92
N VAL A 250 17.81 -1.57 7.18
CA VAL A 250 16.44 -1.56 7.72
C VAL A 250 15.51 -0.78 6.80
N LEU A 251 14.47 -1.44 6.29
CA LEU A 251 13.38 -0.80 5.55
C LEU A 251 12.32 -0.28 6.54
N VAL A 252 12.08 1.02 6.50
CA VAL A 252 11.01 1.72 7.23
C VAL A 252 9.88 2.03 6.26
N ILE A 253 8.65 1.63 6.60
CA ILE A 253 7.43 1.93 5.86
C ILE A 253 6.48 2.67 6.81
N GLN A 254 6.32 3.99 6.65
CA GLN A 254 5.35 4.80 7.39
C GLN A 254 4.12 5.05 6.50
N TYR A 255 2.93 5.12 7.07
CA TYR A 255 1.69 5.41 6.32
C TYR A 255 0.75 6.32 7.11
N GLU A 256 -0.02 7.13 6.38
CA GLU A 256 -1.09 7.97 6.90
C GLU A 256 -2.28 7.99 5.91
N TYR A 257 -3.51 7.94 6.42
CA TYR A 257 -4.72 8.05 5.63
C TYR A 257 -5.88 8.67 6.43
N PRO A 258 -6.82 9.40 5.80
CA PRO A 258 -8.01 9.90 6.47
C PRO A 258 -8.97 8.74 6.84
N LEU A 259 -9.83 8.95 7.84
CA LEU A 259 -10.79 7.96 8.30
C LEU A 259 -11.71 7.45 7.18
N GLU A 260 -12.05 8.32 6.24
CA GLU A 260 -12.85 8.05 5.05
C GLU A 260 -12.19 7.05 4.09
N ALA A 261 -10.85 7.05 4.01
CA ALA A 261 -10.07 6.08 3.24
C ALA A 261 -9.75 4.82 4.04
N GLY A 262 -10.21 4.69 5.29
CA GLY A 262 -9.83 3.60 6.17
C GLY A 262 -10.44 2.24 5.82
N ASP A 263 -11.53 2.21 5.06
CA ASP A 263 -12.03 0.94 4.51
C ASP A 263 -11.08 0.39 3.45
N GLY A 264 -10.82 -0.91 3.52
CA GLY A 264 -9.91 -1.60 2.61
C GLY A 264 -8.42 -1.21 2.72
N MET A 265 -8.02 -0.30 3.62
CA MET A 265 -6.60 0.01 3.81
C MET A 265 -5.81 -1.12 4.48
N GLY A 266 -6.41 -1.82 5.45
CA GLY A 266 -5.79 -3.00 6.08
C GLY A 266 -5.38 -4.09 5.07
N PRO A 267 -6.28 -4.55 4.17
CA PRO A 267 -5.95 -5.44 3.06
C PRO A 267 -4.87 -4.92 2.10
N ARG A 268 -4.87 -3.62 1.78
CA ARG A 268 -3.86 -3.02 0.89
C ARG A 268 -2.46 -2.97 1.52
N LEU A 269 -2.39 -2.57 2.79
CA LEU A 269 -1.15 -2.63 3.58
C LEU A 269 -0.68 -4.07 3.82
N LEU A 270 -1.60 -5.03 3.93
CA LEU A 270 -1.25 -6.45 3.99
C LEU A 270 -0.58 -6.91 2.69
N ALA A 271 -1.20 -6.63 1.53
CA ALA A 271 -0.67 -7.02 0.23
C ALA A 271 0.70 -6.42 -0.06
N LEU A 272 0.92 -5.13 0.27
CA LEU A 272 2.25 -4.51 0.23
C LEU A 272 3.27 -5.34 1.02
N ARG A 273 2.97 -5.63 2.30
CA ARG A 273 3.91 -6.36 3.16
C ARG A 273 4.17 -7.77 2.65
N GLU A 274 3.16 -8.45 2.10
CA GLU A 274 3.30 -9.79 1.52
C GLU A 274 4.11 -9.79 0.21
N SER A 275 4.12 -8.68 -0.54
CA SER A 275 4.91 -8.51 -1.77
C SER A 275 6.41 -8.22 -1.56
N LEU A 276 6.84 -7.94 -0.32
CA LEU A 276 8.22 -7.54 -0.03
C LEU A 276 9.22 -8.68 -0.29
N THR A 277 10.16 -8.47 -1.22
CA THR A 277 11.27 -9.41 -1.52
C THR A 277 12.59 -8.67 -1.77
N HIS A 278 13.71 -9.40 -1.68
CA HIS A 278 15.10 -8.95 -1.84
C HIS A 278 15.92 -10.13 -2.38
#